data_AF-B9GQV3-F1
#
_entry.id   AF-B9GQV3-F1
#
_cell.length_a   1.000
_cell.length_b   1.000
_cell.length_c   1.000
_cell.angle_alpha   90.00
_cell.angle_beta   90.00
_cell.angle_gamma   90.00
#
_symmetry.space_group_name_H-M   'P 1'
#
loop_
_entity.id
_entity.type
_entity.pdbx_description
1 polymer ?
#
loop_
_entity_poly.entity_id
_entity_poly.type
_entity_poly.pdbx_seq_one_letter_code
_entity_poly.pdbx_strand_id
1 'polypeptide(L)'
;MQSNKEFETKLKALVSSGDYTLAMAISKLLIASLVVSLLVLQQVNASPAAGSIPGKNIDCGGACKDRCSLSSRPHLCNRACGTCCARCKCVPKGTSGNLDTCPCYATMTTHGGRRKCP
;
A
#
# COMPACT_ATOMS: atom_id res chain seq x y z
N MET A 1 37.77 12.24 6.42
CA MET A 1 37.74 13.57 5.76
C MET A 1 38.70 13.71 4.57
N GLN A 2 39.73 12.86 4.42
CA GLN A 2 40.66 12.91 3.26
C GLN A 2 40.04 12.47 1.92
N SER A 3 39.09 11.52 1.94
CA SER A 3 38.42 11.02 0.71
C SER A 3 37.59 12.08 -0.02
N ASN A 4 37.13 13.12 0.68
CA ASN A 4 36.29 14.18 0.11
C ASN A 4 37.15 15.23 -0.64
N LYS A 5 38.42 15.43 -0.22
CA LYS A 5 39.36 16.31 -0.91
C LYS A 5 39.88 15.70 -2.21
N GLU A 6 40.06 14.38 -2.26
CA GLU A 6 40.46 13.69 -3.48
C GLU A 6 39.35 13.73 -4.54
N PHE A 7 38.09 13.60 -4.11
CA PHE A 7 36.92 13.76 -4.97
C PHE A 7 36.79 15.18 -5.53
N GLU A 8 36.97 16.20 -4.69
CA GLU A 8 37.03 17.61 -5.12
C GLU A 8 38.17 17.89 -6.11
N THR A 9 39.33 17.26 -5.90
CA THR A 9 40.51 17.44 -6.78
C THR A 9 40.27 16.78 -8.14
N LYS A 10 39.61 15.62 -8.18
CA LYS A 10 39.17 14.96 -9.42
C LYS A 10 38.04 15.72 -10.12
N LEU A 11 37.13 16.35 -9.37
CA LEU A 11 36.08 17.22 -9.90
C LEU A 11 36.65 18.48 -10.58
N LYS A 12 37.63 19.12 -9.95
CA LYS A 12 38.28 20.33 -10.46
C LYS A 12 39.14 20.06 -11.70
N ALA A 13 39.78 18.88 -11.77
CA ALA A 13 40.54 18.45 -12.95
C ALA A 13 39.66 18.18 -14.18
N LEU A 14 38.40 17.76 -13.99
CA LEU A 14 37.45 17.50 -15.08
C LEU A 14 36.82 18.77 -15.69
N VAL A 15 36.91 19.92 -15.02
CA VAL A 15 36.32 21.20 -15.48
C VAL A 15 37.29 22.06 -16.30
N SER A 16 38.54 21.61 -16.51
CA SER A 16 39.62 22.40 -17.10
C SER A 16 40.02 21.99 -18.52
N SER A 17 39.06 21.70 -19.39
CA SER A 17 39.22 21.75 -20.86
C SER A 17 37.85 21.82 -21.52
N GLY A 18 37.68 22.69 -22.52
CA GLY A 18 36.38 23.07 -23.06
C GLY A 18 35.61 21.96 -23.79
N ASP A 19 34.76 21.23 -23.07
CA ASP A 19 33.89 20.18 -23.60
C ASP A 19 32.42 20.40 -23.18
N TYR A 20 31.69 21.26 -23.89
CA TYR A 20 30.23 21.43 -23.78
C TYR A 20 29.47 20.10 -23.97
N THR A 21 30.10 19.11 -24.61
CA THR A 21 29.66 17.72 -24.72
C THR A 21 29.69 16.98 -23.38
N LEU A 22 30.72 17.19 -22.55
CA LEU A 22 30.84 16.62 -21.21
C LEU A 22 29.86 17.27 -20.23
N ALA A 23 29.69 18.59 -20.32
CA ALA A 23 28.67 19.31 -19.55
C ALA A 23 27.25 18.85 -19.90
N MET A 24 26.95 18.65 -21.20
CA MET A 24 25.67 18.07 -21.63
C MET A 24 25.50 16.60 -21.20
N ALA A 25 26.58 15.81 -21.18
CA ALA A 25 26.53 14.43 -20.70
C ALA A 25 26.25 14.35 -19.19
N ILE A 26 26.91 15.18 -18.39
CA ILE A 26 26.67 15.26 -16.93
C ILE A 26 25.24 15.72 -16.66
N SER A 27 24.75 16.74 -17.38
CA SER A 27 23.36 17.22 -17.24
C SER A 27 22.36 16.10 -17.54
N LYS A 28 22.55 15.33 -18.63
CA LYS A 28 21.70 14.18 -18.97
C LYS A 28 21.75 13.07 -17.90
N LEU A 29 22.92 12.80 -17.32
CA LEU A 29 23.09 11.80 -16.26
C LEU A 29 22.38 12.22 -14.96
N LEU A 30 22.46 13.50 -14.59
CA LEU A 30 21.75 14.04 -13.42
C LEU A 30 20.23 14.00 -13.62
N ILE A 31 19.75 14.38 -14.80
CA ILE A 31 18.33 14.30 -15.14
C ILE A 31 17.84 12.85 -15.12
N ALA A 32 18.58 11.91 -15.71
CA ALA A 32 18.23 10.49 -15.70
C ALA A 32 18.16 9.93 -14.27
N SER A 33 19.13 10.29 -13.42
CA SER A 33 19.17 9.88 -12.01
C SER A 33 17.98 10.41 -11.20
N LEU A 34 17.61 11.68 -11.39
CA LEU A 34 16.42 12.28 -10.78
C LEU A 34 15.13 11.60 -11.27
N VAL A 35 15.00 11.36 -12.57
CA VAL A 35 13.82 10.68 -13.15
C VAL A 35 13.67 9.26 -12.59
N VAL A 36 14.76 8.49 -12.48
CA VAL A 36 14.74 7.15 -11.87
C VAL A 36 14.31 7.22 -10.40
N SER A 37 14.81 8.19 -9.64
CA SER A 37 14.44 8.38 -8.23
C SER A 37 12.95 8.71 -8.08
N LEU A 38 12.39 9.58 -8.94
CA LEU A 38 10.95 9.86 -8.97
C LEU A 38 10.10 8.64 -9.39
N LEU A 39 10.58 7.84 -10.36
CA LEU A 39 9.87 6.63 -10.80
C LEU A 39 9.75 5.59 -9.67
N VAL A 40 10.82 5.42 -8.88
CA VAL A 40 10.82 4.51 -7.73
C VAL A 40 9.84 4.98 -6.65
N LEU A 41 9.71 6.30 -6.44
CA LEU A 41 8.73 6.85 -5.50
C LEU A 41 7.27 6.61 -5.93
N GLN A 42 6.97 6.48 -7.22
CA GLN A 42 5.61 6.14 -7.67
C GLN A 42 5.20 4.71 -7.30
N GLN A 43 6.16 3.78 -7.17
CA GLN A 43 5.88 2.38 -6.84
C GLN A 43 5.54 2.16 -5.35
N VAL A 44 5.98 3.05 -4.46
CA VAL A 44 5.67 2.97 -3.02
C VAL A 44 4.30 3.54 -2.65
N ASN A 45 3.63 4.22 -3.59
CA ASN A 45 2.25 4.69 -3.43
C ASN A 45 1.20 3.69 -3.95
N ALA A 46 1.62 2.57 -4.52
CA ALA A 46 0.74 1.43 -4.69
C ALA A 46 0.61 0.72 -3.35
N SER A 47 -0.37 1.14 -2.53
CA SER A 47 -1.04 0.14 -1.70
C SER A 47 -1.51 -0.94 -2.66
N PRO A 48 -1.09 -2.21 -2.52
CA PRO A 48 -1.77 -3.26 -3.24
C PRO A 48 -3.17 -3.30 -2.63
N ALA A 49 -4.10 -2.58 -3.26
CA ALA A 49 -5.51 -2.95 -3.26
C ALA A 49 -5.64 -4.25 -4.08
N ALA A 50 -4.87 -5.28 -3.69
CA ALA A 50 -4.97 -6.61 -4.23
C ALA A 50 -6.12 -7.27 -3.47
N GLY A 51 -7.31 -7.23 -4.07
CA GLY A 51 -8.40 -8.13 -3.66
C GLY A 51 -9.80 -7.55 -3.59
N SER A 52 -10.07 -6.30 -3.99
CA SER A 52 -11.46 -5.95 -4.32
C SER A 52 -11.69 -6.26 -5.79
N ILE A 53 -12.15 -7.48 -6.10
CA ILE A 53 -12.72 -7.73 -7.43
C ILE A 53 -13.97 -6.84 -7.54
N PRO A 54 -13.94 -5.76 -8.34
CA PRO A 54 -15.13 -4.95 -8.55
C PRO A 54 -16.02 -5.76 -9.49
N GLY A 55 -17.16 -6.26 -9.01
CA GLY A 55 -18.19 -6.88 -9.86
C GLY A 55 -18.66 -8.27 -9.46
N LYS A 56 -18.15 -8.87 -8.38
CA LYS A 56 -18.76 -10.09 -7.81
C LYS A 56 -19.75 -9.65 -6.74
N ASN A 57 -21.04 -9.77 -7.00
CA ASN A 57 -22.06 -9.67 -5.95
C ASN A 57 -21.77 -10.77 -4.92
N ILE A 58 -21.15 -10.41 -3.79
CA ILE A 58 -20.92 -11.34 -2.68
C ILE A 58 -22.25 -11.61 -1.98
N ASP A 59 -22.53 -12.89 -1.70
CA ASP A 59 -23.59 -13.25 -0.77
C ASP A 59 -23.12 -12.98 0.67
N CYS A 60 -23.43 -11.77 1.17
CA CYS A 60 -23.16 -11.41 2.55
C CYS A 60 -23.87 -12.34 3.54
N GLY A 61 -25.02 -12.92 3.18
CA GLY A 61 -25.79 -13.80 4.06
C GLY A 61 -25.03 -15.09 4.37
N GLY A 62 -24.63 -15.82 3.33
CA GLY A 62 -23.82 -17.02 3.46
C GLY A 62 -22.46 -16.74 4.10
N ALA A 63 -21.74 -15.72 3.61
CA ALA A 63 -20.40 -15.42 4.11
C ALA A 63 -20.39 -15.01 5.60
N CYS A 64 -21.36 -14.22 6.05
CA CYS A 64 -21.48 -13.85 7.46
C CYS A 64 -21.92 -15.03 8.34
N LYS A 65 -22.76 -15.93 7.81
CA LYS A 65 -23.16 -17.15 8.53
C LYS A 65 -21.95 -18.02 8.85
N ASP A 66 -21.05 -18.21 7.88
CA ASP A 66 -19.82 -18.97 8.08
C ASP A 66 -18.89 -18.26 9.07
N ARG A 67 -18.67 -16.96 8.90
CA ARG A 67 -17.84 -16.13 9.78
C ARG A 67 -18.30 -16.18 11.24
N CYS A 68 -19.61 -16.20 11.45
CA CYS A 68 -20.23 -16.14 12.77
C CYS A 68 -20.61 -17.51 13.36
N SER A 69 -20.27 -18.61 12.67
CA SER A 69 -20.67 -19.97 13.05
C SER A 69 -20.20 -20.42 14.44
N LEU A 70 -19.01 -19.96 14.87
CA LEU A 70 -18.46 -20.24 16.20
C LEU A 70 -18.60 -19.06 17.18
N SER A 71 -19.35 -18.02 16.81
CA SER A 71 -19.61 -16.89 17.71
C SER A 71 -20.57 -17.33 18.81
N SER A 72 -20.28 -16.97 20.07
CA SER A 72 -21.21 -17.15 21.19
C SER A 72 -22.51 -16.35 21.04
N ARG A 73 -22.50 -15.33 20.17
CA ARG A 73 -23.65 -14.43 19.92
C ARG A 73 -23.89 -14.31 18.41
N PRO A 74 -24.33 -15.39 17.73
CA PRO A 74 -24.35 -15.47 16.28
C PRO A 74 -25.26 -14.42 15.62
N HIS A 75 -26.41 -14.09 16.23
CA HIS A 75 -27.29 -13.04 15.68
C HIS A 75 -26.66 -11.64 15.74
N LEU A 76 -25.93 -11.32 16.81
CA LEU A 76 -25.23 -10.05 16.94
C LEU A 76 -24.04 -9.98 15.97
N CYS A 77 -23.28 -11.06 15.88
CA CYS A 77 -22.17 -11.19 14.94
C CYS A 77 -22.65 -11.01 13.49
N ASN A 78 -23.72 -11.70 13.09
CA ASN A 78 -24.28 -11.61 11.73
C ASN A 78 -24.73 -10.19 11.39
N ARG A 79 -25.35 -9.47 12.34
CA ARG A 79 -25.77 -8.07 12.14
C ARG A 79 -24.57 -7.13 11.91
N ALA A 80 -23.52 -7.29 12.73
CA ALA A 80 -22.30 -6.51 12.59
C ALA A 80 -21.58 -6.84 11.28
N CYS A 81 -21.37 -8.13 10.99
CA CYS A 81 -20.77 -8.61 9.75
C CYS A 81 -21.53 -8.10 8.52
N GLY A 82 -22.87 -8.20 8.50
CA GLY A 82 -23.68 -7.74 7.38
C GLY A 82 -23.53 -6.25 7.10
N THR A 83 -23.41 -5.42 8.15
CA THR A 83 -23.14 -3.97 7.98
C THR A 83 -21.77 -3.72 7.36
N CYS A 84 -20.76 -4.47 7.79
CA CYS A 84 -19.41 -4.37 7.23
C CYS A 84 -19.34 -4.89 5.79
N CYS A 85 -19.99 -6.02 5.50
CA CYS A 85 -20.09 -6.60 4.17
C CYS A 85 -20.85 -5.68 3.21
N ALA A 86 -21.94 -5.04 3.65
CA ALA A 86 -22.69 -4.12 2.81
C ALA A 86 -21.83 -2.94 2.32
N ARG A 87 -20.92 -2.44 3.18
CA ARG A 87 -20.01 -1.33 2.89
C ARG A 87 -18.77 -1.77 2.10
N CYS A 88 -18.13 -2.84 2.55
CA CYS A 88 -16.83 -3.27 2.04
C CYS A 88 -16.92 -4.33 0.92
N LYS A 89 -18.10 -4.92 0.70
CA LYS A 89 -18.36 -6.00 -0.26
C LYS A 89 -17.36 -7.17 -0.13
N CYS A 90 -16.91 -7.44 1.09
CA CYS A 90 -15.87 -8.42 1.41
C CYS A 90 -16.11 -8.97 2.82
N VAL A 91 -15.94 -10.28 3.01
CA VAL A 91 -15.94 -10.95 4.31
C VAL A 91 -14.74 -11.91 4.35
N PRO A 92 -13.85 -11.80 5.35
CA PRO A 92 -12.74 -12.73 5.53
C PRO A 92 -13.21 -14.17 5.70
N LYS A 93 -12.46 -15.13 5.13
CA LYS A 93 -12.74 -16.56 5.34
C LYS A 93 -12.37 -17.02 6.75
N GLY A 94 -13.02 -18.08 7.20
CA GLY A 94 -12.87 -18.64 8.55
C GLY A 94 -13.67 -17.85 9.59
N THR A 95 -13.63 -18.28 10.84
CA THR A 95 -14.43 -17.74 11.95
C THR A 95 -13.72 -16.67 12.78
N SER A 96 -12.40 -16.59 12.68
CA SER A 96 -11.55 -15.60 13.35
C SER A 96 -10.37 -15.23 12.45
N GLY A 97 -9.72 -14.08 12.69
CA GLY A 97 -8.52 -13.66 11.95
C GLY A 97 -8.74 -13.36 10.45
N ASN A 98 -7.68 -13.50 9.64
CA ASN A 98 -7.67 -13.26 8.18
C ASN A 98 -8.12 -11.86 7.74
N LEU A 99 -7.97 -10.86 8.62
CA LEU A 99 -8.44 -9.50 8.38
C LEU A 99 -7.64 -8.77 7.29
N ASP A 100 -6.42 -9.22 7.03
CA ASP A 100 -5.54 -8.81 5.94
C ASP A 100 -6.18 -9.03 4.56
N THR A 101 -7.04 -10.05 4.42
CA THR A 101 -7.75 -10.34 3.16
C THR A 101 -8.81 -9.29 2.78
N CYS A 102 -9.35 -8.57 3.78
CA CYS A 102 -10.35 -7.51 3.57
C CYS A 102 -9.98 -6.26 4.40
N PRO A 103 -9.07 -5.38 3.91
CA PRO A 103 -8.61 -4.21 4.66
C PRO A 103 -9.73 -3.23 5.08
N CYS A 104 -10.74 -3.03 4.22
CA CYS A 104 -11.91 -2.23 4.56
C CYS A 104 -12.67 -2.82 5.76
N TYR A 105 -12.87 -4.14 5.79
CA TYR A 105 -13.55 -4.84 6.87
C TYR A 105 -12.75 -4.75 8.19
N ALA A 106 -11.42 -4.80 8.11
CA ALA A 106 -10.51 -4.73 9.26
C ALA A 106 -10.47 -3.36 9.95
N THR A 107 -10.54 -2.28 9.15
CA THR A 107 -10.34 -0.89 9.63
C THR A 107 -11.62 -0.23 10.14
N MET A 108 -12.78 -0.83 9.93
CA MET A 108 -14.05 -0.27 10.41
C MET A 108 -14.14 -0.27 11.94
N THR A 109 -14.33 0.93 12.50
CA THR A 109 -14.49 1.16 13.93
C THR A 109 -15.89 1.67 14.28
N THR A 110 -16.26 1.48 15.53
CA THR A 110 -17.42 2.13 16.16
C THR A 110 -17.04 3.54 16.59
N HIS A 111 -18.02 4.35 17.00
CA HIS A 111 -17.75 5.70 17.49
C HIS A 111 -16.79 5.72 18.71
N GLY A 112 -16.77 4.66 19.52
CA GLY A 112 -15.84 4.49 20.64
C GLY A 112 -14.47 3.93 20.27
N GLY A 113 -14.07 3.97 18.99
CA GLY A 113 -12.73 3.52 18.54
C GLY A 113 -12.51 2.01 18.53
N ARG A 114 -13.46 1.21 19.01
CA ARG A 114 -13.38 -0.26 18.98
C ARG A 114 -13.69 -0.80 17.60
N ARG A 115 -13.03 -1.88 17.21
CA ARG A 115 -13.29 -2.62 15.96
C ARG A 115 -14.77 -3.02 15.90
N LYS A 116 -15.43 -2.64 14.80
CA LYS A 116 -16.88 -2.85 14.59
C LYS A 116 -17.17 -4.24 14.05
N CYS A 117 -16.35 -4.72 13.12
CA CYS A 117 -16.59 -5.97 12.40
C CYS A 117 -16.00 -7.16 13.15
N PRO A 118 -16.71 -8.32 13.19
CA PRO A 118 -16.24 -9.51 13.89
C PRO A 118 -14.96 -10.09 13.28
#